data_AF-A0A510IRE6-F1
#
_entry.id   AF-A0A510IRE6-F1
#
_cell.length_a   1.000
_cell.length_b   1.000
_cell.length_c   1.000
_cell.angle_alpha   90.00
_cell.angle_beta   90.00
_cell.angle_gamma   90.00
#
_symmetry.space_group_name_H-M   'P 1'
#
loop_
_entity.id
_entity.type
_entity.pdbx_description
1 polymer ?
#
loop_
_entity_poly.entity_id
_entity_poly.type
_entity_poly.pdbx_seq_one_letter_code
_entity_poly.pdbx_strand_id
1 'polypeptide(L)'
;MPTMVREQDNNSKQVIARLVTATKHHKPDEVEWGNDRVNCYAWAANCEAPNSGKPNPGSNAGYVATLEDASLIEGAKRDGMAYVANAPANEPPPFSEGCYCVALYKSATDHHWYRRDPKTGIWTHKPGPHGVRNYGPNFVVLPEQLEMANHNYGLAATNYRFVAYFYVVEEGIQV
;
A
#
# COMPACT_ATOMS: atom_id res chain seq x y z
N MET A 1 -36.50 20.25 -12.79
CA MET A 1 -35.05 19.93 -12.70
C MET A 1 -34.68 19.82 -11.22
N PRO A 2 -33.79 18.91 -10.76
CA PRO A 2 -33.01 17.87 -11.46
C PRO A 2 -33.22 16.44 -10.90
N THR A 3 -33.18 15.43 -11.79
CA THR A 3 -33.17 13.98 -11.45
C THR A 3 -31.80 13.34 -11.75
N MET A 4 -30.77 14.12 -12.06
CA MET A 4 -29.49 13.62 -12.59
C MET A 4 -28.54 12.98 -11.55
N VAL A 5 -28.80 13.13 -10.25
CA VAL A 5 -27.85 12.64 -9.21
C VAL A 5 -28.01 11.14 -8.93
N ARG A 6 -29.23 10.59 -9.00
CA ARG A 6 -29.48 9.18 -8.63
C ARG A 6 -29.02 8.16 -9.67
N GLU A 7 -28.96 8.52 -10.95
CA GLU A 7 -28.55 7.59 -12.02
C GLU A 7 -27.02 7.41 -12.08
N GLN A 8 -26.24 8.46 -11.81
CA GLN A 8 -24.77 8.37 -11.76
C GLN A 8 -24.29 7.51 -10.58
N ASP A 9 -24.92 7.61 -9.41
CA ASP A 9 -24.58 6.80 -8.23
C ASP A 9 -24.90 5.32 -8.44
N ASN A 10 -26.03 5.01 -9.09
CA ASN A 10 -26.42 3.63 -9.37
C ASN A 10 -25.56 2.98 -10.45
N ASN A 11 -25.16 3.72 -11.50
CA ASN A 11 -24.21 3.23 -12.49
C ASN A 11 -22.82 3.03 -11.90
N SER A 12 -22.34 3.97 -11.06
CA SER A 12 -21.05 3.84 -10.37
C SER A 12 -21.01 2.59 -9.48
N LYS A 13 -22.07 2.36 -8.69
CA LYS A 13 -22.19 1.16 -7.85
C LYS A 13 -22.28 -0.14 -8.66
N GLN A 14 -22.96 -0.14 -9.81
CA GLN A 14 -23.04 -1.31 -10.69
C GLN A 14 -21.72 -1.61 -11.41
N VAL A 15 -20.98 -0.58 -11.83
CA VAL A 15 -19.65 -0.72 -12.44
C VAL A 15 -18.64 -1.26 -11.41
N ILE A 16 -18.66 -0.71 -10.20
CA ILE A 16 -17.86 -1.23 -9.07
C ILE A 16 -18.24 -2.69 -8.79
N ALA A 17 -19.53 -3.00 -8.66
CA ALA A 17 -20.02 -4.37 -8.41
C ALA A 17 -19.62 -5.38 -9.51
N ARG A 18 -19.60 -4.98 -10.78
CA ARG A 18 -19.12 -5.81 -11.90
C ARG A 18 -17.61 -6.02 -11.88
N LEU A 19 -16.82 -5.00 -11.51
CA LEU A 19 -15.37 -5.14 -11.30
C LEU A 19 -15.07 -6.06 -10.09
N VAL A 20 -15.91 -6.04 -9.05
CA VAL A 20 -15.83 -6.94 -7.89
C VAL A 20 -16.12 -8.41 -8.25
N THR A 21 -17.11 -8.66 -9.12
CA THR A 21 -17.50 -10.03 -9.46
C THR A 21 -16.54 -10.69 -10.45
N ALA A 22 -15.90 -9.92 -11.34
CA ALA A 22 -14.87 -10.44 -12.24
C ALA A 22 -13.55 -10.81 -11.54
N THR A 23 -13.29 -10.27 -10.34
CA THR A 23 -12.05 -10.50 -9.59
C THR A 23 -12.07 -11.69 -8.64
N LYS A 24 -13.17 -12.46 -8.60
CA LYS A 24 -13.34 -13.54 -7.62
C LYS A 24 -12.49 -14.80 -7.86
N HIS A 25 -11.79 -14.94 -9.00
CA HIS A 25 -10.99 -16.15 -9.29
C HIS A 25 -9.68 -15.95 -10.06
N HIS A 26 -9.17 -14.72 -10.22
CA HIS A 26 -7.81 -14.55 -10.75
C HIS A 26 -6.81 -14.61 -9.61
N LYS A 27 -6.03 -15.69 -9.52
CA LYS A 27 -4.67 -15.58 -8.97
C LYS A 27 -3.99 -14.52 -9.83
N PRO A 28 -3.55 -13.40 -9.28
CA PRO A 28 -2.95 -12.39 -10.12
C PRO A 28 -1.60 -12.85 -10.64
N ASP A 29 -1.32 -12.50 -11.88
CA ASP A 29 -0.02 -12.74 -12.48
C ASP A 29 1.05 -12.05 -11.62
N GLU A 30 2.07 -12.82 -11.23
CA GLU A 30 3.24 -12.29 -10.55
C GLU A 30 4.00 -11.43 -11.56
N VAL A 31 4.02 -10.11 -11.33
CA VAL A 31 4.76 -9.20 -12.21
C VAL A 31 6.18 -9.10 -11.68
N GLU A 32 7.15 -9.46 -12.53
CA GLU A 32 8.55 -9.22 -12.22
C GLU A 32 8.80 -7.70 -12.13
N TRP A 33 9.24 -7.27 -10.95
CA TRP A 33 9.68 -5.91 -10.70
C TRP A 33 10.80 -5.94 -9.66
N GLY A 34 11.87 -5.21 -9.96
CA GLY A 34 13.11 -5.19 -9.20
C GLY A 34 13.85 -6.53 -9.13
N ASN A 35 14.89 -6.58 -8.30
CA ASN A 35 15.71 -7.77 -8.03
C ASN A 35 15.31 -8.51 -6.73
N ASP A 36 16.12 -9.46 -6.28
CA ASP A 36 15.91 -10.26 -5.06
C ASP A 36 16.18 -9.49 -3.74
N ARG A 37 16.69 -8.26 -3.82
CA ARG A 37 17.03 -7.40 -2.68
C ARG A 37 15.97 -6.36 -2.36
N VAL A 38 15.05 -6.10 -3.28
CA VAL A 38 13.92 -5.20 -3.07
C VAL A 38 12.76 -5.92 -2.38
N ASN A 39 11.92 -5.16 -1.68
CA ASN A 39 10.84 -5.67 -0.84
C ASN A 39 9.60 -4.79 -0.94
N CYS A 40 8.66 -4.96 -0.02
CA CYS A 40 7.41 -4.21 0.00
C CYS A 40 7.63 -2.69 0.11
N TYR A 41 8.64 -2.25 0.89
CA TYR A 41 8.98 -0.84 1.01
C TYR A 41 9.53 -0.27 -0.29
N ALA A 42 10.49 -0.95 -0.93
CA ALA A 42 11.04 -0.55 -2.23
C ALA A 42 9.97 -0.44 -3.31
N TRP A 43 9.04 -1.41 -3.35
CA TRP A 43 7.89 -1.36 -4.26
C TRP A 43 6.97 -0.16 -3.97
N ALA A 44 6.68 0.09 -2.70
CA ALA A 44 5.85 1.23 -2.29
C ALA A 44 6.53 2.57 -2.58
N ALA A 45 7.85 2.65 -2.45
CA ALA A 45 8.64 3.81 -2.79
C ALA A 45 8.91 3.97 -4.29
N ASN A 46 8.62 2.93 -5.09
CA ASN A 46 9.03 2.78 -6.48
C ASN A 46 10.53 3.09 -6.67
N CYS A 47 11.36 2.50 -5.82
CA CYS A 47 12.80 2.72 -5.80
C CYS A 47 13.55 1.40 -5.55
N GLU A 48 14.40 1.00 -6.50
CA GLU A 48 15.15 -0.26 -6.45
C GLU A 48 16.48 -0.17 -5.70
N ALA A 49 16.95 1.04 -5.37
CA ALA A 49 18.28 1.26 -4.85
C ALA A 49 18.43 0.71 -3.41
N PRO A 50 19.37 -0.21 -3.17
CA PRO A 50 19.68 -0.65 -1.83
C PRO A 50 20.72 0.27 -1.20
N ASN A 51 20.40 0.90 -0.07
CA ASN A 51 21.45 1.37 0.85
C ASN A 51 21.95 0.17 1.67
N SER A 52 22.92 -0.57 1.11
CA SER A 52 23.69 -1.65 1.75
C SER A 52 22.92 -2.85 2.35
N GLY A 53 21.59 -2.93 2.19
CA GLY A 53 20.76 -3.99 2.77
C GLY A 53 19.33 -4.00 2.21
N LYS A 54 18.40 -4.65 2.93
CA LYS A 54 16.97 -4.61 2.58
C LYS A 54 16.45 -3.17 2.74
N PRO A 55 15.79 -2.59 1.72
CA PRO A 55 15.24 -1.25 1.82
C PRO A 55 14.28 -1.09 3.01
N ASN A 56 14.49 -0.06 3.81
CA ASN A 56 13.68 0.31 4.97
C ASN A 56 13.38 1.81 4.97
N PRO A 57 12.33 2.26 5.68
CA PRO A 57 12.08 3.68 5.88
C PRO A 57 13.30 4.44 6.37
N GLY A 58 13.67 5.51 5.67
CA GLY A 58 14.81 6.37 5.98
C GLY A 58 16.12 5.91 5.37
N SER A 59 16.16 4.76 4.69
CA SER A 59 17.40 4.21 4.16
C SER A 59 18.07 5.20 3.21
N ASN A 60 17.31 5.81 2.28
CA ASN A 60 17.84 6.77 1.31
C ASN A 60 18.45 8.00 2.02
N ALA A 61 17.77 8.48 3.06
CA ALA A 61 18.21 9.62 3.85
C ALA A 61 19.31 9.31 4.90
N GLY A 62 19.84 8.08 4.94
CA GLY A 62 20.81 7.66 5.96
C GLY A 62 20.22 7.61 7.39
N TYR A 63 18.89 7.52 7.51
CA TYR A 63 18.18 7.39 8.77
C TYR A 63 17.86 5.93 9.07
N VAL A 64 18.20 5.48 10.28
CA VAL A 64 17.90 4.12 10.74
C VAL A 64 16.58 4.14 11.51
N ALA A 65 15.48 3.82 10.84
CA ALA A 65 14.19 3.71 11.49
C ALA A 65 14.14 2.51 12.44
N THR A 66 13.56 2.72 13.63
CA THR A 66 13.14 1.63 14.52
C THR A 66 11.75 1.13 14.10
N LEU A 67 11.30 0.03 14.70
CA LEU A 67 9.93 -0.48 14.51
C LEU A 67 8.87 0.31 15.31
N GLU A 68 9.16 1.54 15.72
CA GLU A 68 8.16 2.44 16.30
C GLU A 68 7.45 3.23 15.21
N ASP A 69 6.14 3.43 15.35
CA ASP A 69 5.28 4.05 14.33
C ASP A 69 5.84 5.42 13.90
N ALA A 70 6.18 6.26 14.88
CA ALA A 70 6.75 7.57 14.63
C ALA A 70 8.10 7.50 13.89
N SER A 71 8.91 6.47 14.16
CA SER A 71 10.21 6.30 13.51
C SER A 71 10.06 5.81 12.06
N LEU A 72 9.15 4.87 11.81
CA LEU A 72 8.83 4.42 10.45
C LEU A 72 8.24 5.56 9.61
N ILE A 73 7.30 6.33 10.18
CA ILE A 73 6.71 7.49 9.51
C ILE A 73 7.78 8.53 9.19
N GLU A 74 8.65 8.85 10.15
CA GLU A 74 9.72 9.82 9.95
C GLU A 74 10.75 9.34 8.92
N GLY A 75 11.11 8.06 8.92
CA GLY A 75 11.98 7.48 7.91
C GLY A 75 11.40 7.62 6.49
N ALA A 76 10.14 7.25 6.31
CA ALA A 76 9.47 7.36 5.01
C ALA A 76 9.36 8.81 4.53
N LYS A 77 9.07 9.75 5.44
CA LYS A 77 9.08 11.19 5.14
C LYS A 77 10.45 11.67 4.68
N ARG A 78 11.53 11.26 5.36
CA ARG A 78 12.89 11.64 5.00
C ARG A 78 13.33 11.10 3.65
N ASP A 79 12.86 9.92 3.29
CA ASP A 79 13.09 9.33 1.96
C ASP A 79 12.29 10.03 0.85
N GLY A 80 11.32 10.89 1.19
CA GLY A 80 10.57 11.71 0.25
C GLY A 80 9.08 11.38 0.12
N MET A 81 8.54 10.47 0.93
CA MET A 81 7.10 10.18 0.94
C MET A 81 6.32 11.29 1.66
N ALA A 82 5.21 11.74 1.07
CA ALA A 82 4.35 12.76 1.68
C ALA A 82 3.35 12.10 2.65
N TYR A 83 3.57 12.26 3.95
CA TYR A 83 2.69 11.72 4.99
C TYR A 83 1.28 12.33 4.96
N VAL A 84 0.26 11.46 5.02
CA VAL A 84 -1.15 11.88 5.11
C VAL A 84 -1.62 11.78 6.55
N ALA A 85 -1.68 12.94 7.23
CA ALA A 85 -2.08 13.02 8.62
C ALA A 85 -3.58 12.69 8.81
N ASN A 86 -3.91 11.98 9.89
CA ASN A 86 -5.26 11.71 10.37
C ASN A 86 -6.19 10.98 9.37
N ALA A 87 -5.65 10.32 8.35
CA ALA A 87 -6.44 9.49 7.44
C ALA A 87 -6.84 8.17 8.15
N PRO A 88 -8.14 7.84 8.23
CA PRO A 88 -8.57 6.63 8.89
C PRO A 88 -8.32 5.41 8.00
N ALA A 89 -8.02 4.26 8.61
CA ALA A 89 -7.60 3.05 7.89
C ALA A 89 -8.62 2.57 6.84
N ASN A 90 -9.91 2.79 7.07
CA ASN A 90 -10.99 2.36 6.19
C ASN A 90 -11.31 3.36 5.06
N GLU A 91 -10.67 4.53 5.05
CA GLU A 91 -10.88 5.58 4.07
C GLU A 91 -9.53 6.00 3.48
N PRO A 92 -8.95 5.20 2.57
CA PRO A 92 -7.71 5.57 1.93
C PRO A 92 -7.90 6.90 1.20
N PRO A 93 -6.92 7.82 1.30
CA PRO A 93 -7.06 9.15 0.74
C PRO A 93 -7.26 9.06 -0.78
N PRO A 94 -7.94 10.06 -1.39
CA PRO A 94 -8.20 10.07 -2.82
C PRO A 94 -6.88 10.09 -3.60
N PHE A 95 -6.92 9.67 -4.87
CA PHE A 95 -5.75 9.84 -5.72
C PHE A 95 -5.42 11.33 -5.88
N SER A 96 -4.13 11.65 -5.83
CA SER A 96 -3.61 12.97 -6.13
C SER A 96 -2.94 12.91 -7.50
N GLU A 97 -3.13 13.94 -8.33
CA GLU A 97 -2.51 14.00 -9.65
C GLU A 97 -0.98 13.87 -9.54
N GLY A 98 -0.38 13.03 -10.39
CA GLY A 98 1.05 12.74 -10.40
C GLY A 98 1.55 11.92 -9.19
N CYS A 99 0.66 11.40 -8.34
CA CYS A 99 1.01 10.60 -7.17
C CYS A 99 0.15 9.34 -7.06
N TYR A 100 0.69 8.33 -6.38
CA TYR A 100 -0.08 7.18 -5.91
C TYR A 100 -0.09 7.10 -4.38
N CYS A 101 -1.06 6.36 -3.85
CA CYS A 101 -1.25 6.20 -2.41
C CYS A 101 -0.53 4.94 -1.91
N VAL A 102 0.07 5.04 -0.74
CA VAL A 102 0.81 3.98 -0.06
C VAL A 102 0.29 3.83 1.36
N ALA A 103 0.18 2.60 1.84
CA ALA A 103 -0.20 2.30 3.22
C ALA A 103 0.93 1.59 3.97
N LEU A 104 1.21 2.04 5.19
CA LEU A 104 2.09 1.40 6.15
C LEU A 104 1.29 0.60 7.18
N TYR A 105 1.71 -0.63 7.39
CA TYR A 105 1.23 -1.54 8.42
C TYR A 105 2.38 -2.02 9.28
N LYS A 106 2.08 -2.44 10.51
CA LYS A 106 3.08 -2.89 11.46
C LYS A 106 2.59 -4.02 12.34
N SER A 107 3.46 -4.99 12.61
CA SER A 107 3.29 -6.03 13.61
C SER A 107 4.27 -5.82 14.77
N ALA A 108 4.36 -6.78 15.69
CA ALA A 108 5.33 -6.68 16.79
C ALA A 108 6.79 -6.85 16.29
N THR A 109 6.99 -7.46 15.13
CA THR A 109 8.33 -7.84 14.63
C THR A 109 8.66 -7.34 13.23
N ASP A 110 7.70 -6.78 12.50
CA ASP A 110 7.88 -6.42 11.11
C ASP A 110 6.95 -5.26 10.68
N HIS A 111 7.31 -4.58 9.60
CA HIS A 111 6.49 -3.56 8.94
C HIS A 111 6.17 -3.99 7.51
N HIS A 112 5.07 -3.48 6.97
CA HIS A 112 4.60 -3.87 5.66
C HIS A 112 4.01 -2.70 4.90
N TRP A 113 4.19 -2.75 3.59
CA TRP A 113 3.84 -1.64 2.71
C TRP A 113 3.03 -2.11 1.53
N TYR A 114 1.95 -1.38 1.26
CA TYR A 114 1.10 -1.61 0.09
C TYR A 114 1.06 -0.36 -0.76
N ARG A 115 1.05 -0.54 -2.08
CA ARG A 115 0.88 0.51 -3.08
C ARG A 115 -0.49 0.37 -3.72
N ARG A 116 -1.26 1.45 -3.75
CA ARG A 116 -2.53 1.56 -4.49
C ARG A 116 -2.25 2.13 -5.87
N ASP A 117 -2.50 1.33 -6.90
CA ASP A 117 -2.34 1.79 -8.28
C ASP A 117 -3.42 2.84 -8.64
N PRO A 118 -3.05 4.01 -9.17
CA PRO A 118 -3.98 5.10 -9.46
C PRO A 118 -4.89 4.84 -10.66
N LYS A 119 -4.51 3.93 -11.57
CA LYS A 119 -5.30 3.61 -12.78
C LYS A 119 -6.39 2.58 -12.49
N THR A 120 -6.09 1.62 -11.62
CA THR A 120 -6.92 0.45 -11.36
C THR A 120 -7.57 0.45 -9.98
N GLY A 121 -7.04 1.23 -9.04
CA GLY A 121 -7.45 1.21 -7.64
C GLY A 121 -6.97 -0.01 -6.86
N ILE A 122 -6.22 -0.90 -7.51
CA ILE A 122 -5.77 -2.17 -6.95
C ILE A 122 -4.59 -1.94 -6.01
N TRP A 123 -4.63 -2.60 -4.86
CA TRP A 123 -3.49 -2.62 -3.95
C TRP A 123 -2.56 -3.80 -4.24
N THR A 124 -1.27 -3.51 -4.17
CA THR A 124 -0.18 -4.42 -4.53
C THR A 124 0.94 -4.34 -3.51
N HIS A 125 1.71 -5.41 -3.39
CA HIS A 125 2.93 -5.45 -2.59
C HIS A 125 3.99 -6.35 -3.24
N LYS A 126 5.24 -6.21 -2.80
CA LYS A 126 6.34 -7.10 -3.19
C LYS A 126 6.82 -7.93 -1.98
N PRO A 127 6.53 -9.25 -1.93
CA PRO A 127 6.98 -10.11 -0.85
C PRO A 127 8.44 -10.54 -1.06
N GLY A 128 9.38 -9.64 -0.72
CA GLY A 128 10.82 -9.92 -0.80
C GLY A 128 11.24 -10.46 -2.16
N PRO A 129 11.81 -11.69 -2.23
CA PRO A 129 12.34 -12.25 -3.47
C PRO A 129 11.27 -12.61 -4.52
N HIS A 130 9.99 -12.62 -4.15
CA HIS A 130 8.89 -12.90 -5.07
C HIS A 130 8.51 -11.64 -5.86
N GLY A 131 7.96 -11.80 -7.05
CA GLY A 131 7.39 -10.72 -7.83
C GLY A 131 6.20 -10.06 -7.16
N VAL A 132 5.75 -8.95 -7.74
CA VAL A 132 4.65 -8.15 -7.19
C VAL A 132 3.36 -8.94 -7.24
N ARG A 133 2.64 -8.94 -6.12
CA ARG A 133 1.33 -9.61 -5.98
C ARG A 133 0.26 -8.57 -5.73
N ASN A 134 -0.93 -8.83 -6.25
CA ASN A 134 -2.09 -7.96 -6.09
C ASN A 134 -3.18 -8.60 -5.22
N TYR A 135 -4.07 -7.77 -4.69
CA TYR A 135 -5.22 -8.21 -3.89
C TYR A 135 -6.58 -7.76 -4.49
N GLY A 136 -6.58 -7.25 -5.73
CA GLY A 136 -7.76 -6.74 -6.44
C GLY A 136 -8.25 -5.32 -6.05
N PRO A 137 -9.26 -4.77 -6.74
CA PRO A 137 -9.70 -3.36 -6.64
C PRO A 137 -10.58 -3.07 -5.43
N ASN A 138 -11.17 -4.10 -4.81
CA ASN A 138 -11.97 -3.96 -3.59
C ASN A 138 -11.18 -4.10 -2.31
N PHE A 139 -9.86 -4.33 -2.43
CA PHE A 139 -9.03 -4.62 -1.28
C PHE A 139 -9.61 -5.84 -0.54
N VAL A 140 -9.23 -7.08 -0.88
CA VAL A 140 -9.39 -8.19 0.10
C VAL A 140 -8.28 -8.07 1.15
N VAL A 141 -8.35 -6.92 1.82
CA VAL A 141 -7.78 -6.48 3.08
C VAL A 141 -8.95 -5.65 3.67
N LEU A 142 -10.04 -6.34 4.06
CA LEU A 142 -11.34 -5.70 4.32
C LEU A 142 -11.30 -4.76 5.54
N PRO A 143 -12.03 -3.63 5.57
CA PRO A 143 -12.04 -2.66 6.68
C PRO A 143 -12.49 -3.12 8.07
N GLU A 144 -13.43 -4.06 8.19
CA GLU A 144 -13.74 -4.70 9.48
C GLU A 144 -12.64 -5.68 9.90
N GLN A 145 -11.79 -6.07 8.95
CA GLN A 145 -10.55 -6.79 9.13
C GLN A 145 -9.35 -5.86 8.95
N LEU A 146 -9.45 -4.53 9.10
CA LEU A 146 -8.27 -3.64 9.05
C LEU A 146 -7.64 -3.44 10.44
N GLU A 147 -8.43 -3.66 11.49
CA GLU A 147 -7.91 -3.88 12.85
C GLU A 147 -7.45 -5.33 13.07
N MET A 148 -7.92 -6.27 12.23
CA MET A 148 -7.60 -7.70 12.30
C MET A 148 -7.16 -8.25 10.93
N ALA A 149 -6.38 -7.47 10.16
CA ALA A 149 -5.97 -7.86 8.80
C ALA A 149 -5.19 -9.14 8.95
N ASN A 150 -5.78 -10.22 8.47
CA ASN A 150 -5.47 -11.59 8.81
C ASN A 150 -4.06 -11.97 8.34
N HIS A 151 -3.09 -11.53 9.10
CA HIS A 151 -1.76 -12.09 9.26
C HIS A 151 -1.71 -12.75 10.64
N ASN A 152 -2.81 -13.35 11.06
CA ASN A 152 -2.78 -14.32 12.14
C ASN A 152 -2.16 -15.57 11.51
N TYR A 153 -0.84 -15.55 11.27
CA TYR A 153 -0.06 -16.72 10.83
C TYR A 153 0.00 -17.80 11.94
N GLY A 154 -0.99 -17.83 12.84
CA GLY A 154 -1.00 -18.59 14.07
C GLY A 154 -0.14 -18.00 15.19
N LEU A 155 0.57 -16.89 14.96
CA LEU A 155 1.46 -16.26 15.93
C LEU A 155 1.14 -14.77 16.08
N ALA A 156 0.80 -14.34 17.30
CA ALA A 156 0.44 -12.95 17.62
C ALA A 156 1.50 -11.92 17.18
N ALA A 157 2.78 -12.32 17.13
CA ALA A 157 3.89 -11.49 16.69
C ALA A 157 3.77 -10.98 15.24
N THR A 158 2.93 -11.63 14.43
CA THR A 158 2.79 -11.38 12.99
C THR A 158 1.48 -10.70 12.60
N ASN A 159 0.63 -10.35 13.57
CA ASN A 159 -0.59 -9.59 13.32
C ASN A 159 -0.26 -8.14 12.98
N TYR A 160 -0.53 -7.74 11.75
CA TYR A 160 -0.30 -6.38 11.29
C TYR A 160 -1.50 -5.48 11.59
N ARG A 161 -1.23 -4.28 12.09
CA ARG A 161 -2.18 -3.18 12.23
C ARG A 161 -1.80 -2.02 11.33
N PHE A 162 -2.80 -1.25 10.91
CA PHE A 162 -2.59 -0.02 10.17
C PHE A 162 -1.77 1.01 11.00
N VAL A 163 -0.98 1.82 10.30
CA VAL A 163 -0.20 2.92 10.90
C VAL A 163 -0.47 4.23 10.19
N ALA A 164 -0.31 4.28 8.86
CA ALA A 164 -0.30 5.53 8.12
C ALA A 164 -0.55 5.36 6.62
N TYR A 165 -1.01 6.44 5.98
CA TYR A 165 -0.96 6.62 4.54
C TYR A 165 0.11 7.63 4.13
N PHE A 166 0.60 7.47 2.90
CA PHE A 166 1.53 8.38 2.25
C PHE A 166 1.15 8.57 0.78
N TYR A 167 1.51 9.71 0.20
CA TYR A 167 1.63 9.88 -1.23
C TYR A 167 3.08 9.74 -1.68
N VAL A 168 3.26 9.12 -2.84
CA VAL A 168 4.55 9.03 -3.53
C VAL A 168 4.31 9.46 -4.98
N VAL A 169 5.22 10.28 -5.53
CA VAL A 169 5.17 10.69 -6.93
C VAL A 169 5.27 9.46 -7.85
N GLU A 170 4.63 9.48 -9.01
CA GLU A 170 4.56 8.30 -9.89
C GLU A 170 5.94 7.80 -10.34
N GLU A 171 6.91 8.71 -10.45
CA GLU A 171 8.31 8.43 -10.78
C GLU A 171 9.06 7.70 -9.65
N GLY A 172 8.48 7.64 -8.45
CA GLY A 172 9.11 7.10 -7.24
C GLY A 172 10.00 8.10 -6.51
N ILE A 173 10.48 7.71 -5.33
CA ILE A 173 11.48 8.51 -4.63
C ILE A 173 12.77 8.52 -5.45
N GLN A 174 13.29 9.72 -5.72
CA GLN A 174 14.53 9.89 -6.47
C GLN A 174 15.71 9.76 -5.52
N VAL A 175 16.72 8.96 -5.91
CA VAL A 175 17.95 8.69 -5.17
C VAL A 175 19.16 9.30 -5.85
#